data_AF-A0A822DFB9-F1
#
_entry.id   AF-A0A822DFB9-F1
#
_cell.length_a   1.000
_cell.length_b   1.000
_cell.length_c   1.000
_cell.angle_alpha   90.00
_cell.angle_beta   90.00
_cell.angle_gamma   90.00
#
_symmetry.space_group_name_H-M   'P 1'
#
loop_
_entity.id
_entity.type
_entity.pdbx_description
1 polymer ?
#
loop_
_entity_poly.entity_id
_entity_poly.type
_entity_poly.pdbx_seq_one_letter_code
_entity_poly.pdbx_strand_id
1 'polypeptide(L)'
;LPNIFITINPCDLHHPLAMKFAGVDLDIDNLMVDQMPKSQDRAAIVAKHPVAIARFFNKLITTVLSTLIGYDTNKHVSNPGGGVLGEIDAYYGTVEESGRGALHLHMLLWLVNNKNPHELRELIMDEICVTVETHKKDFDYF
;
A
#
# COMPACT_ATOMS: atom_id res chain seq x y z
N LEU A 1 9.57 1.68 17.54
CA LEU A 1 8.18 1.23 17.30
C LEU A 1 7.89 1.37 15.82
N PRO A 2 7.05 0.52 15.22
CA PRO A 2 6.62 0.71 13.83
C PRO A 2 5.89 2.06 13.70
N ASN A 3 6.11 2.73 12.59
CA ASN A 3 5.60 4.07 12.33
C ASN A 3 4.24 4.03 11.67
N ILE A 4 4.06 3.05 10.78
CA ILE A 4 2.85 2.92 9.98
C ILE A 4 2.38 1.47 10.11
N PHE A 5 1.12 1.31 10.50
CA PHE A 5 0.37 0.07 10.32
C PHE A 5 -0.54 0.25 9.11
N ILE A 6 -0.39 -0.62 8.11
CA ILE A 6 -1.13 -0.55 6.85
C ILE A 6 -1.71 -1.90 6.48
N THR A 7 -2.90 -1.89 5.91
CA THR A 7 -3.54 -3.08 5.32
C THR A 7 -3.66 -2.90 3.83
N ILE A 8 -3.12 -3.83 3.05
CA ILE A 8 -3.29 -3.88 1.60
C ILE A 8 -4.28 -5.02 1.31
N ASN A 9 -5.49 -4.65 0.90
CA ASN A 9 -6.61 -5.58 0.66
C ASN A 9 -7.08 -5.51 -0.80
N PRO A 10 -6.34 -6.12 -1.74
CA PRO A 10 -6.70 -6.11 -3.15
C PRO A 10 -7.95 -6.97 -3.39
N CYS A 11 -8.87 -6.48 -4.22
CA CYS A 11 -10.02 -7.27 -4.63
C CYS A 11 -9.66 -8.11 -5.87
N ASP A 12 -9.75 -9.43 -5.77
CA ASP A 12 -9.52 -10.37 -6.88
C ASP A 12 -10.73 -10.52 -7.81
N LEU A 13 -11.95 -10.33 -7.32
CA LEU A 13 -13.18 -10.47 -8.11
C LEU A 13 -13.35 -9.41 -9.20
N HIS A 14 -12.86 -8.19 -8.96
CA HIS A 14 -13.09 -7.04 -9.84
C HIS A 14 -11.81 -6.59 -10.56
N HIS A 15 -10.70 -7.31 -10.37
CA HIS A 15 -9.43 -6.93 -10.95
C HIS A 15 -9.17 -7.69 -12.27
N PRO A 16 -8.98 -6.98 -13.41
CA PRO A 16 -8.74 -7.63 -14.71
C PRO A 16 -7.49 -8.53 -14.71
N LEU A 17 -6.40 -8.11 -14.06
CA LEU A 17 -5.22 -8.97 -13.86
C LEU A 17 -5.56 -10.29 -13.16
N ALA A 18 -6.41 -10.31 -12.13
CA ALA A 18 -6.80 -11.55 -11.47
C ALA A 18 -7.49 -12.52 -12.44
N MET A 19 -8.37 -11.99 -13.31
CA MET A 19 -9.01 -12.77 -14.38
C MET A 19 -7.98 -13.28 -15.41
N LYS A 20 -7.03 -12.44 -15.83
CA LYS A 20 -5.97 -12.87 -16.76
C LYS A 20 -5.09 -13.96 -16.16
N PHE A 21 -4.73 -13.84 -14.88
CA PHE A 21 -4.00 -14.89 -14.17
C PHE A 21 -4.78 -16.21 -14.12
N ALA A 22 -6.10 -16.13 -13.98
CA ALA A 22 -7.01 -17.28 -14.03
C ALA A 22 -7.27 -17.82 -15.46
N GLY A 23 -6.59 -17.27 -16.48
CA GLY A 23 -6.67 -17.76 -17.86
C GLY A 23 -7.82 -17.19 -18.69
N VAL A 24 -8.52 -16.16 -18.20
CA VAL A 24 -9.52 -15.46 -19.02
C VAL A 24 -8.81 -14.66 -20.10
N ASP A 25 -9.26 -14.83 -21.35
CA ASP A 25 -8.71 -14.11 -22.49
C ASP A 25 -9.19 -12.64 -22.48
N LEU A 26 -8.41 -11.80 -21.79
CA LEU A 26 -8.62 -10.36 -21.71
C LEU A 26 -7.41 -9.62 -22.29
N ASP A 27 -7.67 -8.63 -23.13
CA ASP A 27 -6.68 -7.60 -23.47
C ASP A 27 -6.69 -6.54 -22.37
N ILE A 28 -5.68 -6.59 -21.50
CA ILE A 28 -5.59 -5.69 -20.33
C ILE A 28 -5.22 -4.26 -20.76
N ASP A 29 -4.50 -4.10 -21.88
CA ASP A 29 -4.03 -2.80 -22.33
C ASP A 29 -5.15 -1.98 -22.99
N ASN A 30 -6.16 -2.66 -23.55
CA ASN A 30 -7.31 -2.03 -24.22
C ASN A 30 -8.66 -2.46 -23.63
N LEU A 31 -8.70 -2.72 -22.31
CA LEU A 31 -9.88 -3.29 -21.66
C LEU A 31 -11.06 -2.31 -21.66
N MET A 32 -12.18 -2.72 -22.25
CA MET A 32 -13.47 -2.05 -22.11
C MET A 32 -14.29 -2.68 -20.96
N VAL A 33 -15.11 -1.88 -20.29
CA VAL A 33 -15.87 -2.31 -19.08
C VAL A 33 -16.77 -3.51 -19.35
N ASP A 34 -17.28 -3.64 -20.58
CA ASP A 34 -18.17 -4.71 -21.04
C ASP A 34 -17.45 -6.04 -21.37
N GLN A 35 -16.12 -6.04 -21.47
CA GLN A 35 -15.33 -7.24 -21.77
C GLN A 35 -15.07 -8.13 -20.54
N MET A 36 -15.34 -7.64 -19.34
CA MET A 36 -15.19 -8.43 -18.12
C MET A 36 -16.34 -9.45 -17.98
N PRO A 37 -16.07 -10.69 -17.54
CA PRO A 37 -17.12 -11.66 -17.23
C PRO A 37 -18.11 -11.12 -16.19
N LYS A 38 -19.33 -11.64 -16.15
CA LYS A 38 -20.34 -11.21 -15.17
C LYS A 38 -19.90 -11.55 -13.75
N SER A 39 -20.48 -10.85 -12.77
CA SER A 39 -20.04 -10.96 -11.36
C SER A 39 -20.05 -12.38 -10.80
N GLN A 40 -21.07 -13.17 -11.13
CA GLN A 40 -21.18 -14.56 -10.69
C GLN A 40 -20.12 -15.45 -11.35
N ASP A 41 -19.85 -15.24 -12.64
CA ASP A 41 -18.84 -16.00 -13.37
C ASP A 41 -17.44 -15.70 -12.83
N ARG A 42 -17.14 -14.43 -12.51
CA ARG A 42 -15.86 -14.04 -11.89
C ARG A 42 -15.65 -14.74 -10.54
N ALA A 43 -16.68 -14.79 -9.70
CA ALA A 43 -16.61 -15.50 -8.43
C ALA A 43 -16.34 -17.01 -8.62
N ALA A 44 -17.03 -17.64 -9.58
CA ALA A 44 -16.80 -19.04 -9.91
C ALA A 44 -15.39 -19.29 -10.49
N ILE A 45 -14.87 -18.38 -11.31
CA ILE A 45 -13.51 -18.45 -11.87
C ILE A 45 -12.46 -18.35 -10.78
N VAL A 46 -12.57 -17.36 -9.88
CA VAL A 46 -11.66 -17.16 -8.74
C VAL A 46 -11.62 -18.41 -7.87
N ALA A 47 -12.78 -18.94 -7.50
CA ALA A 47 -12.89 -20.14 -6.67
C ALA A 47 -12.28 -21.39 -7.32
N LYS A 48 -12.35 -21.51 -8.66
CA LYS A 48 -11.78 -22.65 -9.40
C LYS A 48 -10.27 -22.56 -9.62
N HIS A 49 -9.67 -21.37 -9.46
CA HIS A 49 -8.24 -21.15 -9.75
C HIS A 49 -7.47 -20.56 -8.57
N PRO A 50 -7.50 -21.16 -7.36
CA PRO A 50 -6.92 -20.56 -6.15
C PRO A 50 -5.42 -20.26 -6.27
N VAL A 51 -4.67 -21.10 -6.98
CA VAL A 51 -3.23 -20.88 -7.23
C VAL A 51 -3.00 -19.65 -8.12
N ALA A 52 -3.82 -19.44 -9.14
CA ALA A 52 -3.71 -18.27 -10.01
C ALA A 52 -3.97 -16.98 -9.22
N ILE A 53 -4.97 -17.00 -8.35
CA ILE A 53 -5.34 -15.87 -7.50
C ILE A 53 -4.26 -15.57 -6.46
N ALA A 54 -3.66 -16.59 -5.84
CA ALA A 54 -2.51 -16.41 -4.95
C ALA A 54 -1.29 -15.80 -5.68
N ARG A 55 -1.03 -16.21 -6.94
CA ARG A 55 0.04 -15.62 -7.77
C ARG A 55 -0.25 -14.17 -8.14
N PHE A 56 -1.49 -13.84 -8.48
CA PHE A 56 -1.94 -12.46 -8.71
C PHE A 56 -1.68 -11.61 -7.46
N PHE A 57 -2.14 -12.07 -6.28
CA PHE A 57 -1.93 -11.39 -5.01
C PHE A 57 -0.45 -11.13 -4.75
N ASN A 58 0.39 -12.17 -4.84
CA ASN A 58 1.84 -12.04 -4.63
C ASN A 58 2.47 -11.04 -5.61
N LYS A 59 2.07 -11.07 -6.89
CA LYS A 59 2.58 -10.13 -7.90
C LYS A 59 2.17 -8.69 -7.58
N LEU A 60 0.93 -8.48 -7.14
CA LEU A 60 0.43 -7.16 -6.75
C LEU A 60 1.18 -6.63 -5.53
N ILE A 61 1.31 -7.43 -4.46
CA ILE A 61 2.03 -7.04 -3.24
C ILE A 61 3.50 -6.74 -3.51
N THR A 62 4.21 -7.61 -4.24
CA THR A 62 5.64 -7.38 -4.57
C THR A 62 5.82 -6.14 -5.46
N THR A 63 4.86 -5.86 -6.33
CA THR A 63 4.86 -4.61 -7.11
C THR A 63 4.66 -3.41 -6.18
N VAL A 64 3.67 -3.42 -5.28
CA VAL A 64 3.45 -2.35 -4.31
C VAL A 64 4.69 -2.11 -3.43
N LEU A 65 5.33 -3.17 -2.94
CA LEU A 65 6.55 -3.07 -2.13
C LEU A 65 7.70 -2.42 -2.89
N SER A 66 7.94 -2.85 -4.13
CA SER A 66 9.06 -2.33 -4.92
C SER A 66 8.82 -0.95 -5.52
N THR A 67 7.59 -0.61 -5.89
CA THR A 67 7.28 0.65 -6.61
C THR A 67 6.75 1.75 -5.70
N LEU A 68 5.77 1.46 -4.85
CA LEU A 68 5.15 2.48 -4.00
C LEU A 68 5.90 2.62 -2.68
N ILE A 69 6.19 1.51 -2.00
CA ILE A 69 6.93 1.53 -0.74
C ILE A 69 8.43 1.75 -1.00
N GLY A 70 8.92 1.36 -2.17
CA GLY A 70 10.31 1.57 -2.57
C GLY A 70 11.28 0.69 -1.80
N TYR A 71 10.94 -0.58 -1.56
CA TYR A 71 11.78 -1.54 -0.84
C TYR A 71 12.15 -2.75 -1.70
N ASP A 72 13.44 -3.06 -1.80
CA ASP A 72 13.95 -4.24 -2.48
C ASP A 72 13.87 -5.46 -1.53
N THR A 73 12.88 -6.31 -1.76
CA THR A 73 12.62 -7.48 -0.91
C THR A 73 13.70 -8.57 -1.01
N ASN A 74 14.52 -8.57 -2.06
CA ASN A 74 15.61 -9.55 -2.20
C ASN A 74 16.87 -9.11 -1.48
N LYS A 75 17.14 -7.80 -1.50
CA LYS A 75 18.30 -7.21 -0.82
C LYS A 75 18.01 -6.80 0.62
N HIS A 76 16.74 -6.73 1.00
CA HIS A 76 16.29 -6.24 2.30
C HIS A 76 16.75 -4.80 2.57
N VAL A 77 16.63 -3.93 1.57
CA VAL A 77 17.01 -2.51 1.70
C VAL A 77 15.99 -1.60 1.03
N SER A 78 15.85 -0.38 1.54
CA SER A 78 15.16 0.70 0.83
C SER A 78 15.86 1.01 -0.50
N ASN A 79 15.07 1.36 -1.51
CA ASN A 79 15.56 1.96 -2.74
C ASN A 79 16.18 3.34 -2.43
N PRO A 80 17.16 3.80 -3.23
CA PRO A 80 17.69 5.16 -3.08
C PRO A 80 16.60 6.22 -3.17
N GLY A 81 16.49 7.09 -2.16
CA GLY A 81 15.43 8.10 -2.07
C GLY A 81 14.08 7.59 -1.59
N GLY A 82 13.95 6.28 -1.32
CA GLY A 82 12.76 5.66 -0.77
C GLY A 82 11.57 5.57 -1.74
N GLY A 83 10.40 5.25 -1.18
CA GLY A 83 9.12 5.27 -1.88
C GLY A 83 8.27 6.49 -1.51
N VAL A 84 6.96 6.40 -1.73
CA VAL A 84 5.99 7.48 -1.43
C VAL A 84 5.91 7.81 0.06
N LEU A 85 6.41 6.93 0.93
CA LEU A 85 6.46 7.11 2.39
C LEU A 85 7.87 7.52 2.89
N GLY A 86 8.82 7.72 1.97
CA GLY A 86 10.23 7.93 2.28
C GLY A 86 11.03 6.63 2.34
N GLU A 87 12.22 6.70 2.93
CA GLU A 87 13.11 5.55 3.08
C GLU A 87 12.63 4.60 4.18
N ILE A 88 12.69 3.32 3.90
CA ILE A 88 12.19 2.25 4.77
C ILE A 88 13.36 1.53 5.44
N ASP A 89 13.42 1.58 6.76
CA ASP A 89 14.42 0.86 7.57
C ASP A 89 14.09 -0.64 7.61
N ALA A 90 12.83 -0.97 7.86
CA ALA A 90 12.35 -2.35 7.90
C ALA A 90 10.84 -2.44 7.63
N TYR A 91 10.38 -3.64 7.27
CA TYR A 91 8.96 -3.97 7.32
C TYR A 91 8.72 -5.37 7.86
N TYR A 92 7.53 -5.58 8.41
CA TYR A 92 7.00 -6.89 8.76
C TYR A 92 5.61 -7.01 8.14
N GLY A 93 5.26 -8.19 7.61
CA GLY A 93 3.97 -8.41 6.98
C GLY A 93 3.42 -9.81 7.20
N THR A 94 2.12 -9.92 7.44
CA THR A 94 1.37 -11.16 7.57
C THR A 94 0.24 -11.22 6.54
N VAL A 95 0.20 -12.33 5.80
CA VAL A 95 -0.85 -12.60 4.81
C VAL A 95 -1.94 -13.43 5.46
N GLU A 96 -3.19 -13.00 5.31
CA GLU A 96 -4.35 -13.63 5.91
C GLU A 96 -5.51 -13.71 4.90
N GLU A 97 -6.42 -14.66 5.13
CA GLU A 97 -7.70 -14.67 4.42
C GLU A 97 -8.56 -13.53 4.98
N SER A 98 -9.04 -12.66 4.09
CA SER A 98 -10.09 -11.70 4.42
C SER A 98 -11.41 -12.46 4.48
N GLY A 99 -12.39 -12.04 5.29
CA GLY A 99 -13.70 -12.73 5.42
C GLY A 99 -14.58 -12.80 4.15
N ARG A 100 -13.99 -12.61 2.96
CA ARG A 100 -14.58 -12.78 1.63
C ARG A 100 -13.89 -13.90 0.82
N GLY A 101 -12.94 -14.66 1.39
CA GLY A 101 -12.18 -15.70 0.69
C GLY A 101 -10.90 -15.21 -0.01
N ALA A 102 -10.68 -13.90 -0.09
CA ALA A 102 -9.53 -13.30 -0.78
C ALA A 102 -8.38 -13.02 0.19
N LEU A 103 -7.14 -13.06 -0.30
CA LEU A 103 -5.95 -12.74 0.50
C LEU A 103 -5.83 -11.22 0.74
N HIS A 104 -5.40 -10.83 1.94
CA HIS A 104 -4.99 -9.48 2.26
C HIS A 104 -3.70 -9.50 3.09
N LEU A 105 -3.04 -8.36 3.18
CA LEU A 105 -1.76 -8.20 3.86
C LEU A 105 -1.87 -7.13 4.95
N HIS A 106 -1.57 -7.52 6.19
CA HIS A 106 -1.30 -6.59 7.28
C HIS A 106 0.20 -6.33 7.37
N MET A 107 0.59 -5.06 7.49
CA MET A 107 1.98 -4.64 7.50
C MET A 107 2.29 -3.62 8.58
N LEU A 108 3.50 -3.75 9.12
CA LEU A 108 4.17 -2.77 9.94
C LEU A 108 5.38 -2.24 9.17
N LEU A 109 5.52 -0.92 9.11
CA LEU A 109 6.64 -0.24 8.45
C LEU A 109 7.44 0.58 9.45
N TRP A 110 8.76 0.55 9.31
CA TRP A 110 9.70 1.41 10.01
C TRP A 110 10.37 2.34 8.99
N LEU A 111 10.29 3.64 9.21
CA LEU A 111 10.89 4.65 8.36
C LEU A 111 12.27 5.03 8.90
N VAL A 112 13.22 5.28 7.99
CA VAL A 112 14.54 5.80 8.35
C VAL A 112 14.38 7.18 8.99
N ASN A 113 15.19 7.47 10.01
CA ASN A 113 15.19 8.74 10.75
C ASN A 113 13.85 9.11 11.41
N ASN A 114 12.96 8.14 11.64
CA ASN A 114 11.72 8.45 12.32
C ASN A 114 11.97 8.84 13.78
N LYS A 115 11.40 9.98 14.14
CA LYS A 115 11.43 10.52 15.51
C LYS A 115 10.43 9.83 16.41
N ASN A 116 10.79 9.62 17.67
CA ASN A 116 9.86 9.02 18.61
C ASN A 116 8.70 10.00 18.90
N PRO A 117 7.56 9.53 19.47
CA PRO A 117 6.39 10.39 19.69
C PRO A 117 6.67 11.64 20.53
N HIS A 118 7.65 11.60 21.44
CA HIS A 118 8.04 12.77 22.23
C HIS A 118 8.75 13.81 21.36
N GLU A 119 9.75 13.40 20.58
CA GLU A 119 10.48 14.28 19.66
C GLU A 119 9.54 14.87 18.58
N LEU A 120 8.60 14.06 18.06
CA LEU A 120 7.55 14.55 17.15
C LEU A 120 6.68 15.60 17.83
N ARG A 121 6.25 15.35 19.08
CA ARG A 121 5.46 16.31 19.83
C ARG A 121 6.22 17.61 20.05
N GLU A 122 7.49 17.55 20.43
CA GLU A 122 8.33 18.74 20.62
C GLU A 122 8.42 19.55 19.33
N LEU A 123 8.73 18.91 18.20
CA LEU A 123 8.80 19.60 16.90
C LEU A 123 7.48 20.25 16.48
N ILE A 124 6.36 19.54 16.66
CA ILE A 124 5.03 20.09 16.35
C ILE A 124 4.74 21.30 17.24
N MET A 125 5.07 21.23 18.53
CA MET A 125 4.85 22.34 19.47
C MET A 125 5.74 23.54 19.13
N ASP A 126 6.99 23.31 18.74
CA ASP A 126 7.91 24.34 18.31
C ASP A 126 7.42 25.03 17.02
N GLU A 127 6.97 24.28 16.00
CA GLU A 127 6.41 24.84 14.76
C GLU A 127 5.14 25.68 15.02
N ILE A 128 4.25 25.19 15.88
CA ILE A 128 3.04 25.95 16.28
C ILE A 128 3.44 27.25 16.98
N CYS A 129 4.43 27.20 17.88
CA CYS A 129 4.90 28.37 18.60
C CYS A 129 5.45 29.43 17.65
N VAL A 130 6.28 29.02 16.69
CA VAL A 130 6.82 29.90 15.64
C VAL A 130 5.68 30.52 14.81
N THR A 131 4.67 29.74 14.43
CA THR A 131 3.54 30.22 13.62
C THR A 131 2.69 31.25 14.37
N VAL A 132 2.48 31.07 15.67
CA VAL A 132 1.76 32.03 16.52
C VAL A 132 2.56 33.33 16.69
N GLU A 133 3.88 33.26 16.83
CA GLU A 133 4.73 34.44 16.91
C GLU A 133 4.80 35.22 15.60
N THR A 134 4.84 34.53 14.45
CA THR A 134 4.80 35.20 13.13
C THR A 134 3.48 35.92 12.92
N HIS A 135 2.35 35.31 13.29
CA HIS A 135 1.05 35.95 13.13
C HIS A 135 0.77 37.06 14.13
N LYS A 136 1.36 37.05 15.35
CA LYS A 136 1.25 38.21 16.25
C LYS A 136 1.90 39.47 15.66
N LYS A 137 3.04 39.33 14.99
CA LYS A 137 3.74 40.46 14.35
C LYS A 137 2.95 41.08 13.19
N ASP A 138 2.07 40.32 12.54
CA ASP A 138 1.22 40.81 11.45
C ASP A 138 0.00 41.62 11.93
N PHE A 139 -0.36 41.53 13.22
CA PHE A 139 -1.47 42.28 13.82
C PHE A 139 -1.04 43.48 14.69
N ASP A 140 0.27 43.66 14.94
CA ASP A 140 0.82 44.79 15.71
C ASP A 140 0.96 46.10 14.86
N TYR A 141 0.34 46.15 13.67
CA TYR A 141 0.34 47.31 12.77
C TYR A 141 -1.03 48.02 12.62
N PHE A 142 -2.00 47.72 13.50
CA PHE A 142 -3.27 48.48 13.63
C PHE A 142 -3.45 49.06 15.03
#